data_AF-A0A9D5EMD8-F1
#
_entry.id   AF-A0A9D5EMD8-F1
#
_cell.length_a   1.000
_cell.length_b   1.000
_cell.length_c   1.000
_cell.angle_alpha   90.00
_cell.angle_beta   90.00
_cell.angle_gamma   90.00
#
_symmetry.space_group_name_H-M   'P 1'
#
loop_
_entity.id
_entity.type
_entity.pdbx_description
1 polymer ?
#
loop_
_entity_poly.entity_id
_entity_poly.type
_entity_poly.pdbx_seq_one_letter_code
_entity_poly.pdbx_strand_id
1 'polypeptide(L)' 'MPDPDKRKLREAKRVIKKLGTKHRRRELKRNLAENPEEAAHADEDLGKFRSDTLNRLDNDSTRRKPDLDNED' A
#
# COMPACT_ATOMS: atom_id res chain seq x y z
N MET A 1 9.21 -25.30 -1.31
CA MET A 1 7.96 -24.79 -1.92
C MET A 1 7.55 -23.53 -1.17
N PRO A 2 7.19 -22.41 -1.86
CA PRO A 2 6.66 -21.23 -1.18
C PRO A 2 5.35 -21.60 -0.47
N ASP A 3 5.20 -21.17 0.78
CA ASP A 3 3.96 -21.33 1.54
C ASP A 3 2.77 -20.72 0.75
N PRO A 4 1.75 -21.52 0.38
CA PRO A 4 0.64 -21.07 -0.44
C PRO A 4 -0.15 -19.92 0.19
N ASP A 5 -0.14 -19.80 1.51
CA ASP A 5 -0.86 -18.72 2.20
C ASP A 5 -0.12 -17.39 2.11
N LYS A 6 1.21 -17.41 2.12
CA LYS A 6 2.04 -16.22 1.84
C LYS A 6 1.81 -15.70 0.41
N ARG A 7 1.58 -16.59 -0.56
CA ARG A 7 1.24 -16.19 -1.94
C ARG A 7 -0.11 -15.45 -1.97
N LYS A 8 -1.15 -15.99 -1.34
CA LYS A 8 -2.48 -15.36 -1.26
C LYS A 8 -2.42 -13.99 -0.60
N LEU A 9 -1.67 -13.85 0.51
CA LEU A 9 -1.50 -12.56 1.21
C LEU A 9 -0.82 -11.51 0.33
N ARG A 10 0.21 -11.91 -0.44
CA ARG A 10 0.88 -11.02 -1.40
C ARG A 10 -0.05 -10.60 -2.55
N GLU A 11 -0.85 -11.53 -3.07
CA GLU A 11 -1.84 -11.24 -4.10
C GLU A 11 -2.91 -10.27 -3.61
N ALA A 12 -3.48 -10.51 -2.42
CA ALA A 12 -4.44 -9.60 -1.79
C ALA A 12 -3.85 -8.19 -1.64
N LYS A 13 -2.63 -8.07 -1.13
CA LYS A 13 -1.94 -6.78 -1.03
C LYS A 13 -1.74 -6.09 -2.37
N ARG A 14 -1.34 -6.83 -3.41
CA ARG A 14 -1.19 -6.29 -4.77
C ARG A 14 -2.52 -5.78 -5.33
N VAL A 15 -3.60 -6.50 -5.09
CA VAL A 15 -4.95 -6.10 -5.51
C VAL A 15 -5.36 -4.80 -4.82
N ILE A 16 -5.25 -4.72 -3.50
CA ILE A 16 -5.61 -3.50 -2.74
C ILE A 16 -4.73 -2.32 -3.17
N LYS A 17 -3.42 -2.51 -3.31
CA LYS A 17 -2.50 -1.45 -3.76
C LYS A 17 -2.87 -0.93 -5.16
N LYS A 18 -3.20 -1.83 -6.08
CA LYS A 18 -3.66 -1.46 -7.44
C LYS A 18 -4.96 -0.66 -7.41
N LEU A 19 -5.90 -1.05 -6.54
CA LEU A 19 -7.15 -0.29 -6.33
C LEU A 19 -6.87 1.09 -5.73
N GLY A 20 -5.96 1.19 -4.75
CA GLY A 20 -5.53 2.47 -4.17
C GLY A 20 -4.92 3.41 -5.19
N THR A 21 -4.00 2.93 -6.04
CA THR A 21 -3.46 3.76 -7.14
C THR A 21 -4.54 4.24 -8.11
N LYS A 22 -5.53 3.39 -8.43
CA LYS A 22 -6.66 3.78 -9.28
C LYS A 22 -7.52 4.84 -8.60
N HIS A 23 -7.77 4.70 -7.30
CA HIS A 23 -8.50 5.67 -6.49
C HIS A 23 -7.82 7.03 -6.50
N ARG A 24 -6.53 7.06 -6.10
CA ARG A 24 -5.68 8.25 -6.10
C ARG A 24 -5.72 8.99 -7.42
N ARG A 25 -5.51 8.27 -8.52
CA ARG A 25 -5.50 8.87 -9.86
C ARG A 25 -6.86 9.51 -10.19
N ARG A 26 -7.96 8.87 -9.80
CA ARG A 26 -9.30 9.41 -10.05
C ARG A 26 -9.53 10.68 -9.23
N GLU A 27 -9.15 10.69 -7.96
CA GLU A 27 -9.28 11.88 -7.10
C GLU A 27 -8.42 13.04 -7.58
N LEU A 28 -7.15 12.80 -7.91
CA LEU A 28 -6.28 13.84 -8.47
C LEU A 28 -6.87 14.45 -9.74
N LYS A 29 -7.40 13.63 -10.65
CA LYS A 29 -8.08 14.12 -11.86
C LYS A 29 -9.32 14.95 -11.54
N ARG A 30 -10.08 14.53 -10.54
CA ARG A 30 -11.27 15.24 -10.09
C ARG A 30 -10.91 16.59 -9.48
N ASN A 31 -9.94 16.62 -8.58
CA ASN A 31 -9.47 17.84 -7.92
C ASN A 31 -8.91 18.85 -8.94
N LEU A 32 -8.14 18.39 -9.93
CA LEU A 32 -7.66 19.27 -11.01
C LEU A 32 -8.80 19.86 -11.86
N ALA A 33 -9.93 19.17 -12.00
CA ALA A 33 -11.07 19.65 -12.77
C ALA A 33 -12.00 20.55 -11.95
N GLU A 34 -12.23 20.22 -10.67
CA GLU A 34 -13.19 20.90 -9.80
C GLU A 34 -12.56 22.07 -9.00
N ASN A 35 -11.28 21.96 -8.63
CA ASN A 35 -10.57 22.99 -7.87
C ASN A 35 -9.06 23.00 -8.22
N PRO A 36 -8.69 23.50 -9.41
CA PRO A 36 -7.32 23.43 -9.93
C PRO A 36 -6.28 24.16 -9.06
N GLU A 37 -6.66 25.25 -8.39
CA GLU A 37 -5.74 26.05 -7.58
C GLU A 37 -5.32 25.31 -6.30
N GLU A 38 -6.27 24.66 -5.62
CA GLU A 38 -6.00 23.92 -4.38
C GLU A 38 -5.55 22.47 -4.64
N ALA A 39 -5.61 21.98 -5.89
CA ALA A 39 -5.34 20.58 -6.22
C ALA A 39 -3.94 20.10 -5.77
N ALA A 40 -2.95 21.00 -5.71
CA ALA A 40 -1.60 20.69 -5.24
C ALA A 40 -1.51 20.43 -3.73
N HIS A 41 -2.46 20.95 -2.96
CA HIS A 41 -2.54 20.84 -1.49
C HIS A 41 -3.53 19.77 -1.02
N ALA A 42 -4.26 19.15 -1.95
CA ALA A 42 -5.21 18.11 -1.61
C ALA A 42 -4.50 16.86 -1.05
N ASP A 43 -4.79 16.55 0.21
CA ASP A 43 -4.33 15.33 0.86
C ASP A 43 -5.05 14.11 0.28
N GLU A 44 -4.31 12.99 0.21
CA GLU A 44 -4.86 11.72 -0.24
C GLU A 44 -5.47 10.93 0.93
N ASP A 45 -6.77 10.66 0.86
CA ASP A 45 -7.44 9.69 1.74
C ASP A 45 -7.71 8.37 1.01
N LEU A 46 -6.85 7.38 1.26
CA LEU A 46 -7.01 6.05 0.68
C LEU A 46 -8.12 5.22 1.34
N GLY A 47 -8.58 5.57 2.55
CA GLY A 47 -9.61 4.84 3.30
C GLY A 47 -9.45 3.31 3.22
N LYS A 48 -10.44 2.64 2.62
CA LYS A 48 -10.47 1.17 2.44
C LYS A 48 -9.41 0.60 1.46
N PHE A 49 -8.74 1.45 0.69
CA PHE A 49 -7.69 1.06 -0.26
C PHE A 49 -6.29 1.15 0.35
N ARG A 50 -6.21 1.43 1.65
CA ARG A 50 -4.97 1.34 2.42
C ARG A 50 -4.44 -0.10 2.43
N SER A 51 -3.18 -0.25 2.03
CA SER A 51 -2.48 -1.54 1.95
C SER A 51 -1.41 -1.73 3.02
N ASP A 52 -1.24 -0.72 3.87
CA ASP A 52 -0.30 -0.68 4.99
C ASP A 52 -0.65 -1.68 6.10
N THR A 53 -1.94 -1.92 6.33
CA THR A 53 -2.44 -2.99 7.21
C THR A 53 -2.03 -4.39 6.75
N LEU A 54 -1.64 -4.54 5.48
CA LEU A 54 -1.14 -5.79 4.92
C LEU A 54 0.39 -5.88 4.90
N ASN A 55 1.10 -4.94 5.51
CA ASN A 55 2.53 -5.05 5.70
C ASN A 55 2.85 -6.16 6.72
N ARG A 56 3.86 -6.97 6.41
CA ARG A 56 4.41 -8.02 7.30
C ARG A 56 3.47 -9.20 7.65
N LEU A 57 2.22 -9.22 7.16
CA LEU A 57 1.31 -10.37 7.32
C LEU A 57 1.88 -11.68 6.75
N ASP A 58 2.77 -11.59 5.75
CA ASP A 58 3.41 -12.76 5.14
C ASP A 58 4.52 -13.38 6.00
N ASN A 59 4.89 -12.78 7.15
CA ASN A 59 6.01 -13.20 8.00
C ASN A 59 7.21 -13.64 7.15
N ASP A 60 7.56 -12.79 6.19
CA ASP A 60 8.61 -13.07 5.22
C ASP A 60 9.97 -13.02 5.92
N SER A 61 10.59 -14.18 6.09
CA SER A 61 11.87 -14.34 6.80
C SER A 61 13.00 -13.58 6.15
N THR A 62 12.86 -13.20 4.87
CA THR A 62 13.84 -12.38 4.14
C THR A 62 13.70 -10.88 4.43
N ARG A 63 12.66 -10.45 5.16
CA ARG A 63 12.40 -9.04 5.52
C ARG A 63 12.85 -8.68 6.95
N ARG A 64 13.77 -9.45 7.56
CA ARG A 64 14.35 -9.08 8.86
C ARG A 64 15.02 -7.70 8.75
N LYS A 65 14.89 -6.89 9.80
CA LYS A 65 15.63 -5.64 9.91
C LYS A 65 17.10 -5.95 10.14
N PRO A 66 18.05 -5.22 9.53
CA PRO A 66 19.47 -5.37 9.82
C PRO A 66 19.82 -5.09 11.30
N ASP A 67 18.92 -4.42 12.04
CA ASP A 67 19.17 -3.99 13.43
C ASP A 67 18.85 -5.08 14.49
N LEU A 68 18.45 -6.30 14.10
CA LEU A 68 18.15 -7.39 15.03
C LEU A 68 19.22 -8.50 15.05
N ASP A 69 20.29 -8.36 14.26
CA ASP A 69 21.38 -9.33 14.19
C ASP A 69 22.62 -8.90 15.04
N ASN A 70 22.46 -7.91 15.92
CA ASN A 70 23.52 -7.41 16.83
C ASN A 70 23.05 -7.29 18.29
N GLU A 71 22.43 -8.31 18.87
CA GLU A 71 22.38 -8.49 20.33
C GLU A 71 22.53 -9.99 20.63
N ASP A 72 23.74 -10.36 21.07
CA ASP A 72 24.26 -11.58 21.72
C ASP A 72 23.64 -12.98 21.45
#